data_AF-A0A6P2LC41-F1
#
_entry.id   AF-A0A6P2LC41-F1
#
_cell.length_a   1.000
_cell.length_b   1.000
_cell.length_c   1.000
_cell.angle_alpha   90.00
_cell.angle_beta   90.00
_cell.angle_gamma   90.00
#
_symmetry.space_group_name_H-M   'P 1'
#
loop_
_entity.id
_entity.type
_entity.pdbx_description
1 polymer ?
#
loop_
_entity_poly.entity_id
_entity_poly.type
_entity_poly.pdbx_seq_one_letter_code
_entity_poly.pdbx_strand_id
1 'polypeptide(L)'
;MRNWHNLGPPRGSRGWSTAINPDITALPMSTDAATEVSLKHILERPGDFSGWLYLPPMPWTPDTEGVFSNDTGDGNVTVPAIARQSGWQITLASATIEDIVINAHDQIDEPSIHQLFDAFVFYIENDEFILF
;
A
#
# COMPACT_ATOMS: atom_id res chain seq x y z
N MET A 1 68.33 26.77 -26.22
CA MET A 1 69.57 26.41 -25.49
C MET A 1 69.26 26.26 -24.01
N ARG A 2 69.67 25.13 -23.44
CA ARG A 2 69.92 24.77 -22.03
C ARG A 2 68.83 24.89 -20.95
N ASN A 3 68.46 23.68 -20.55
CA ASN A 3 68.00 23.16 -19.27
C ASN A 3 68.77 23.61 -18.00
N TRP A 4 67.98 23.74 -16.92
CA TRP A 4 68.11 23.17 -15.56
C TRP A 4 69.16 23.75 -14.59
N HIS A 5 68.72 24.03 -13.35
CA HIS A 5 69.03 23.23 -12.15
C HIS A 5 68.33 23.80 -10.90
N ASN A 6 67.54 22.98 -10.19
CA ASN A 6 67.91 22.46 -8.87
C ASN A 6 66.76 21.59 -8.29
N LEU A 7 66.91 20.26 -8.31
CA LEU A 7 67.30 19.36 -7.20
C LEU A 7 66.06 18.78 -6.46
N GLY A 8 65.82 17.46 -6.63
CA GLY A 8 64.72 16.65 -6.03
C GLY A 8 64.98 16.16 -4.60
N PRO A 9 64.55 14.96 -4.12
CA PRO A 9 63.54 13.98 -4.56
C PRO A 9 62.49 13.71 -3.41
N PRO A 10 61.99 12.49 -3.13
CA PRO A 10 60.88 11.76 -3.75
C PRO A 10 59.66 11.49 -2.82
N ARG A 11 58.61 10.89 -3.40
CA ARG A 11 57.61 9.94 -2.85
C ARG A 11 57.18 10.05 -1.37
N GLY A 12 55.85 10.11 -1.18
CA GLY A 12 55.19 9.35 -0.13
C GLY A 12 54.28 10.14 0.80
N SER A 13 52.99 9.79 0.75
CA SER A 13 52.04 9.81 1.86
C SER A 13 51.72 11.16 2.51
N ARG A 14 50.53 11.69 2.20
CA ARG A 14 49.57 12.12 3.22
C ARG A 14 48.16 12.05 2.63
N GLY A 15 47.31 11.27 3.30
CA GLY A 15 45.94 11.04 2.89
C GLY A 15 45.07 12.27 3.06
N TRP A 16 44.10 12.37 2.16
CA TRP A 16 42.81 12.94 2.45
C TRP A 16 41.78 11.87 2.12
N SER A 17 41.08 11.40 3.14
CA SER A 17 39.85 10.66 2.99
C SER A 17 38.84 11.55 2.26
N THR A 18 38.32 11.10 1.13
CA THR A 18 37.01 11.53 0.65
C THR A 18 36.39 10.34 -0.06
N ALA A 19 35.16 10.06 0.35
CA ALA A 19 34.43 8.83 0.13
C ALA A 19 34.32 8.42 -1.34
N ILE A 20 34.45 7.12 -1.58
CA ILE A 20 34.01 6.50 -2.83
C ILE A 20 32.48 6.63 -2.87
N ASN A 21 31.97 7.33 -3.87
CA ASN A 21 30.58 7.20 -4.31
C ASN A 21 30.43 5.88 -5.07
N PRO A 22 29.61 4.92 -4.62
CA PRO A 22 29.00 3.97 -5.54
C PRO A 22 27.66 4.52 -5.99
N ASP A 23 27.67 5.22 -7.13
CA ASP A 23 26.48 5.34 -7.96
C ASP A 23 26.32 3.99 -8.71
N ILE A 24 25.58 3.07 -8.08
CA ILE A 24 24.96 1.92 -8.75
C ILE A 24 23.55 1.82 -8.19
N THR A 25 22.60 2.44 -8.89
CA THR A 25 21.22 1.97 -9.05
C THR A 25 20.53 1.48 -7.78
N ALA A 26 20.16 2.41 -6.90
CA ALA A 26 18.93 2.25 -6.13
C ALA A 26 17.82 2.95 -6.91
N LEU A 27 17.16 2.21 -7.82
CA LEU A 27 15.75 2.50 -8.06
C LEU A 27 15.10 2.49 -6.68
N PRO A 28 14.24 3.44 -6.29
CA PRO A 28 13.40 3.20 -5.14
C PRO A 28 12.58 1.97 -5.49
N MET A 29 12.96 0.81 -4.96
CA MET A 29 11.99 -0.21 -4.64
C MET A 29 11.13 0.42 -3.55
N SER A 30 10.24 1.32 -3.96
CA SER A 30 8.98 1.54 -3.29
C SER A 30 8.23 0.23 -3.44
N THR A 31 8.68 -0.77 -2.68
CA THR A 31 7.79 -1.81 -2.21
C THR A 31 6.86 -1.04 -1.31
N ASP A 32 5.77 -0.54 -1.91
CA ASP A 32 4.62 -0.07 -1.20
C ASP A 32 4.31 -1.14 -0.16
N ALA A 33 4.64 -0.84 1.10
CA ALA A 33 4.48 -1.76 2.19
C ALA A 33 2.98 -1.80 2.44
N ALA A 34 2.31 -2.59 1.63
CA ALA A 34 0.89 -2.75 1.63
C ALA A 34 0.52 -3.21 3.04
N THR A 35 0.00 -2.27 3.82
CA THR A 35 -0.21 -2.47 5.25
C THR A 35 -1.47 -3.30 5.39
N GLU A 36 -1.34 -4.44 6.07
CA GLU A 36 -2.47 -5.27 6.46
C GLU A 36 -3.32 -4.53 7.49
N VAL A 37 -4.61 -4.41 7.21
CA VAL A 37 -5.57 -3.69 8.06
C VAL A 37 -6.84 -4.51 8.18
N SER A 38 -7.37 -4.63 9.39
CA SER A 38 -8.61 -5.38 9.61
C SER A 38 -9.82 -4.70 8.98
N LEU A 39 -10.77 -5.51 8.48
CA LEU A 39 -12.05 -5.01 7.97
C LEU A 39 -12.78 -4.12 8.96
N LYS A 40 -12.67 -4.42 10.26
CA LYS A 40 -13.19 -3.57 11.32
C LYS A 40 -12.65 -2.15 11.23
N HIS A 41 -11.33 -1.99 11.17
CA HIS A 41 -10.74 -0.66 11.12
C HIS A 41 -11.07 0.07 9.83
N ILE A 42 -11.15 -0.68 8.71
CA ILE A 42 -11.55 -0.16 7.40
C ILE A 42 -12.97 0.41 7.46
N LEU A 43 -13.92 -0.34 8.03
CA LEU A 43 -15.32 0.08 8.08
C LEU A 43 -15.60 1.17 9.12
N GLU A 44 -14.83 1.22 10.21
CA GLU A 44 -14.93 2.30 11.20
C GLU A 44 -14.38 3.63 10.67
N ARG A 45 -13.42 3.60 9.74
CA ARG A 45 -12.69 4.77 9.25
C ARG A 45 -12.38 4.66 7.74
N PRO A 46 -13.40 4.55 6.87
CA PRO A 46 -13.18 4.20 5.46
C PRO A 46 -12.37 5.26 4.69
N GLY A 47 -12.49 6.54 5.07
CA GLY A 47 -11.74 7.64 4.45
C GLY A 47 -10.24 7.71 4.80
N ASP A 48 -9.73 6.84 5.68
CA ASP A 48 -8.29 6.74 5.95
C ASP A 48 -7.54 5.92 4.88
N PHE A 49 -8.26 5.30 3.94
CA PHE A 49 -7.71 4.38 2.93
C PHE A 49 -7.96 4.87 1.51
N SER A 50 -7.11 4.43 0.57
CA SER A 50 -7.23 4.78 -0.85
C SER A 50 -6.89 3.60 -1.75
N GLY A 51 -7.51 3.54 -2.92
CA GLY A 51 -7.30 2.47 -3.90
C GLY A 51 -8.28 1.31 -3.72
N TRP A 52 -7.85 0.12 -4.10
CA TRP A 52 -8.64 -1.10 -4.12
C TRP A 52 -8.29 -2.01 -2.95
N LEU A 53 -9.32 -2.51 -2.26
CA LEU A 53 -9.19 -3.47 -1.19
C LEU A 53 -9.04 -4.89 -1.75
N TYR A 54 -7.99 -5.57 -1.31
CA TYR A 54 -7.75 -6.99 -1.54
C TYR A 54 -8.02 -7.76 -0.25
N LEU A 55 -8.73 -8.88 -0.37
CA LEU A 55 -9.02 -9.78 0.75
C LEU A 55 -8.61 -11.22 0.44
N PRO A 56 -8.29 -12.02 1.48
CA PRO A 56 -8.11 -13.46 1.32
C PRO A 56 -9.42 -14.16 0.90
N PRO A 57 -9.39 -15.44 0.48
CA PRO A 57 -10.61 -16.21 0.24
C PRO A 57 -11.54 -16.24 1.46
N MET A 58 -12.86 -16.25 1.22
CA MET A 58 -13.88 -16.41 2.26
C MET A 58 -13.74 -17.72 3.07
N PRO A 59 -14.26 -17.77 4.32
CA PRO A 59 -15.12 -16.76 4.98
C PRO A 59 -14.35 -15.61 5.63
N TRP A 60 -14.98 -14.43 5.69
CA TRP A 60 -14.46 -13.25 6.39
C TRP A 60 -15.12 -13.03 7.74
N THR A 61 -14.40 -12.30 8.58
CA THR A 61 -14.83 -11.76 9.87
C THR A 61 -14.38 -10.29 9.96
N PRO A 62 -14.91 -9.47 10.88
CA PRO A 62 -14.42 -8.11 11.09
C PRO A 62 -12.91 -8.03 11.40
N ASP A 63 -12.33 -9.09 11.95
CA ASP A 63 -10.89 -9.17 12.24
C ASP A 63 -10.04 -9.62 11.03
N THR A 64 -10.67 -9.96 9.90
CA THR A 64 -9.95 -10.36 8.68
C THR A 64 -9.14 -9.20 8.16
N GLU A 65 -7.85 -9.45 7.93
CA GLU A 65 -6.92 -8.46 7.40
C GLU A 65 -7.02 -8.38 5.87
N GLY A 66 -7.16 -7.16 5.39
CA GLY A 66 -7.15 -6.78 3.99
C GLY A 66 -6.04 -5.79 3.70
N VAL A 67 -5.80 -5.56 2.42
CA VAL A 67 -4.69 -4.73 1.96
C VAL A 67 -5.18 -3.82 0.85
N PHE A 68 -4.84 -2.53 0.96
CA PHE A 68 -5.10 -1.57 -0.11
C PHE A 68 -3.94 -1.52 -1.10
N SER A 69 -4.30 -1.37 -2.38
CA SER A 69 -3.34 -1.07 -3.44
C SER A 69 -3.89 0.04 -4.32
N ASN A 70 -3.02 0.98 -4.70
CA ASN A 70 -3.33 1.98 -5.70
C ASN A 70 -3.26 1.35 -7.10
N ASP A 71 -4.17 0.42 -7.40
CA ASP A 71 -4.33 -0.09 -8.76
C ASP A 71 -4.90 1.04 -9.64
N THR A 72 -4.08 1.51 -10.57
CA THR A 72 -4.37 2.63 -11.46
C THR A 72 -5.00 2.18 -12.79
N GLY A 73 -5.28 0.88 -12.96
CA GLY A 73 -5.99 0.36 -14.13
C GLY A 73 -5.22 0.46 -15.46
N ASP A 74 -3.95 0.84 -15.43
CA ASP A 74 -3.07 1.06 -16.58
C ASP A 74 -2.24 -0.18 -16.95
N GLY A 75 -2.58 -1.34 -16.38
CA GLY A 75 -1.94 -2.63 -16.71
C GLY A 75 -0.54 -2.79 -16.15
N ASN A 76 -0.03 -1.80 -15.40
CA ASN A 76 1.21 -1.89 -14.63
C ASN A 76 0.91 -2.02 -13.13
N VAL A 77 -0.01 -2.93 -12.80
CA VAL A 77 -0.44 -3.15 -11.44
C VAL A 77 0.72 -3.74 -10.66
N THR A 78 1.30 -2.95 -9.76
CA THR A 78 2.12 -3.50 -8.68
C THR A 78 1.16 -4.15 -7.70
N VAL A 79 0.65 -5.34 -8.05
CA VAL A 79 -0.15 -6.16 -7.14
C VAL A 79 0.68 -6.34 -5.87
N PRO A 80 0.15 -5.99 -4.68
CA PRO A 80 0.87 -6.18 -3.43
C PRO A 80 1.43 -7.59 -3.36
N ALA A 81 2.66 -7.75 -2.87
CA ALA A 81 3.29 -9.07 -2.80
C ALA A 81 2.42 -10.10 -2.05
N ILE A 82 1.60 -9.64 -1.11
CA ILE A 82 0.61 -10.42 -0.40
C ILE A 82 -0.62 -10.80 -1.24
N ALA A 83 -1.12 -9.90 -2.09
CA ALA A 83 -2.18 -10.21 -3.05
C ALA A 83 -1.72 -11.11 -4.21
N ARG A 84 -0.41 -11.30 -4.39
CA ARG A 84 0.15 -12.33 -5.28
C ARG A 84 0.09 -13.73 -4.68
N GLN A 85 -0.24 -13.86 -3.39
CA GLN A 85 -0.50 -15.17 -2.78
C GLN A 85 -1.77 -15.77 -3.41
N SER A 86 -1.80 -17.09 -3.58
CA SER A 86 -2.90 -17.76 -4.28
C SER A 86 -4.23 -17.52 -3.56
N GLY A 87 -5.18 -16.88 -4.25
CA GLY A 87 -6.57 -16.78 -3.82
C GLY A 87 -7.01 -15.44 -3.24
N TRP A 88 -6.11 -14.48 -3.04
CA TRP A 88 -6.54 -13.11 -2.72
C TRP A 88 -7.27 -12.49 -3.91
N GLN A 89 -8.35 -11.76 -3.63
CA GLN A 89 -9.23 -11.19 -4.66
C GLN A 89 -9.36 -9.68 -4.47
N ILE A 90 -9.41 -8.94 -5.58
CA ILE A 90 -9.86 -7.55 -5.59
C ILE A 90 -11.35 -7.57 -5.22
N THR A 91 -11.72 -6.79 -4.21
CA THR A 91 -13.10 -6.76 -3.71
C THR A 91 -13.78 -5.44 -4.08
N LEU A 92 -13.45 -4.35 -3.38
CA LEU A 92 -14.08 -3.05 -3.60
C LEU A 92 -13.07 -1.91 -3.64
N ALA A 93 -13.43 -0.82 -4.31
CA ALA A 93 -12.71 0.44 -4.20
C ALA A 93 -13.03 1.10 -2.86
N SER A 94 -12.05 1.80 -2.28
CA SER A 94 -12.19 2.64 -1.07
C SER A 94 -13.43 3.56 -1.13
N ALA A 95 -13.64 4.24 -2.25
CA ALA A 95 -14.82 5.09 -2.46
C ALA A 95 -16.16 4.32 -2.31
N THR A 96 -16.24 3.09 -2.84
CA THR A 96 -17.42 2.24 -2.70
C THR A 96 -17.61 1.81 -1.24
N ILE A 97 -16.53 1.55 -0.51
CA ILE A 97 -16.59 1.20 0.92
C ILE A 97 -17.09 2.41 1.73
N GLU A 98 -16.65 3.63 1.42
CA GLU A 98 -17.18 4.86 2.02
C GLU A 98 -18.69 5.00 1.78
N ASP A 99 -19.14 4.79 0.55
CA ASP A 99 -20.56 4.86 0.19
C ASP A 99 -21.41 3.84 0.97
N ILE A 100 -20.90 2.61 1.17
CA ILE A 100 -21.56 1.57 1.98
C ILE A 100 -21.73 2.03 3.43
N VAL A 101 -20.68 2.59 4.03
CA VAL A 101 -20.69 3.07 5.43
C VAL A 101 -21.63 4.28 5.57
N ILE A 102 -21.59 5.23 4.63
CA ILE A 102 -22.51 6.38 4.59
C ILE A 102 -23.96 5.90 4.51
N ASN A 103 -24.27 4.98 3.60
CA ASN A 103 -25.62 4.43 3.48
C ASN A 103 -26.11 3.75 4.78
N ALA A 104 -25.24 3.04 5.49
CA ALA A 104 -25.61 2.43 6.76
C ALA A 104 -25.93 3.50 7.84
N HIS A 105 -25.13 4.57 7.90
CA HIS A 105 -25.37 5.71 8.79
C HIS A 105 -26.63 6.51 8.44
N ASP A 106 -26.99 6.59 7.16
CA ASP A 106 -28.24 7.24 6.72
C ASP A 106 -29.50 6.48 7.18
N GLN A 107 -29.38 5.16 7.40
CA GLN A 107 -30.47 4.31 7.89
C GLN A 107 -30.48 4.14 9.41
N ILE A 108 -29.30 4.08 10.03
CA ILE A 108 -29.11 3.85 11.46
C ILE A 108 -28.10 4.87 11.97
N ASP A 109 -28.50 5.69 12.95
CA ASP A 109 -27.66 6.79 13.50
C ASP A 109 -26.24 6.32 13.91
N GLU A 110 -26.17 5.24 14.69
CA GLU A 110 -24.93 4.58 15.13
C GLU A 110 -24.97 3.07 14.80
N PRO A 111 -24.63 2.65 13.56
CA PRO A 111 -24.59 1.24 13.18
C PRO A 111 -23.46 0.53 13.92
N SER A 112 -23.73 -0.67 14.39
CA SER A 112 -22.70 -1.54 14.99
C SER A 112 -21.72 -2.02 13.92
N ILE A 113 -20.52 -2.43 14.35
CA ILE A 113 -19.54 -3.02 13.43
C ILE A 113 -20.09 -4.24 12.67
N HIS A 114 -20.97 -5.01 13.30
CA HIS A 114 -21.62 -6.15 12.63
C HIS A 114 -22.56 -5.69 11.51
N GLN A 115 -23.31 -4.59 11.70
CA GLN A 115 -24.16 -4.03 10.65
C GLN A 115 -23.34 -3.45 9.49
N LEU A 116 -22.23 -2.77 9.78
CA LEU A 116 -21.32 -2.29 8.73
C LEU A 116 -20.70 -3.46 7.95
N PHE A 117 -20.32 -4.53 8.65
CA PHE A 117 -19.78 -5.74 8.04
C PHE A 117 -20.83 -6.46 7.18
N ASP A 118 -22.06 -6.60 7.68
CA ASP A 118 -23.16 -7.20 6.93
C ASP A 118 -23.49 -6.39 5.66
N ALA A 119 -23.47 -5.05 5.74
CA ALA A 119 -23.64 -4.18 4.57
C ALA A 119 -22.52 -4.36 3.55
N PHE A 120 -21.27 -4.47 4.01
CA PHE A 120 -20.11 -4.73 3.16
C PHE A 120 -20.21 -6.07 2.42
N VAL A 121 -20.52 -7.15 3.15
CA VAL A 121 -20.68 -8.49 2.55
C VAL A 121 -21.87 -8.50 1.59
N PHE A 122 -22.99 -7.90 1.98
CA PHE A 122 -24.18 -7.83 1.14
C PHE A 122 -23.90 -7.10 -0.18
N TYR A 123 -23.17 -5.99 -0.15
CA TYR A 123 -22.79 -5.26 -1.37
C TYR A 123 -21.92 -6.13 -2.29
N ILE A 124 -20.95 -6.88 -1.75
CA ILE A 124 -20.10 -7.77 -2.57
C ILE A 124 -20.93 -8.87 -3.25
N GLU A 125 -21.94 -9.39 -2.56
CA GLU A 125 -22.78 -10.48 -3.08
C GLU A 125 -23.86 -10.01 -4.06
N ASN A 126 -24.36 -8.78 -3.91
CA ASN A 126 -25.54 -8.28 -4.62
C ASN A 126 -25.29 -7.07 -5.52
N ASP A 127 -24.13 -6.41 -5.39
CA ASP A 127 -23.82 -5.10 -6.00
C ASP A 127 -24.90 -4.04 -5.71
N GLU A 128 -25.44 -4.08 -4.48
CA GLU A 128 -26.50 -3.21 -4.00
C GLU A 128 -26.31 -2.89 -2.51
N PHE A 129 -26.82 -1.75 -2.07
CA PHE A 129 -26.86 -1.38 -0.66
C PHE A 129 -27.92 -2.17 0.11
N ILE A 130 -27.54 -2.72 1.27
CA ILE A 130 -28.50 -3.38 2.16
C ILE A 130 -29.49 -2.36 2.75
N LEU A 131 -30.71 -2.82 3.04
CA LEU A 131 -31.71 -2.11 3.82
C LEU A 131 -31.89 -2.78 5.18
N PHE A 132 -31.88 -1.99 6.27
CA PHE A 132 -31.97 -2.46 7.65
C PHE A 132 -33.39 -2.41 8.24
#